data_AF-A0A8T6ZXT4-F1
#
_entry.id   AF-A0A8T6ZXT4-F1
#
_cell.length_a   1.000
_cell.length_b   1.000
_cell.length_c   1.000
_cell.angle_alpha   90.00
_cell.angle_beta   90.00
_cell.angle_gamma   90.00
#
_symmetry.space_group_name_H-M   'P 1'
#
loop_
_entity.id
_entity.type
_entity.pdbx_description
1 polymer ?
#
loop_
_entity_poly.entity_id
_entity_poly.type
_entity_poly.pdbx_seq_one_letter_code
_entity_poly.pdbx_strand_id
1 'polypeptide(L)'
;MLAQVVLILALLLILVGMIMVLLDAFNESFFWGLMVLLVPPVFVPIYSFVKWNKSQARNGFAMALVGLLMAGVGAYGGGLSGIPFLNDNEIVSNLPTATPKDEPLPNEDEAAKVKLEDEDAYDPVLSTDKDRYSADEIEPLAPGEDKTVKNIGKGKLRAVNIPLENISASIGANIEITLSDGEKHSGTLVRATEDSISIEQQTSGGTVSFEYTLDKVKSVKRFTKPSNTITPPVVESGDKE
;
A
#
# COMPACT_ATOMS: atom_id res chain seq x y z
N MET A 1 2.45 23.44 16.89
CA MET A 1 1.55 24.43 17.54
C MET A 1 0.84 25.34 16.54
N LEU A 2 1.53 26.13 15.70
CA LEU A 2 0.87 27.01 14.71
C LEU A 2 -0.10 26.24 13.78
N ALA A 3 0.33 25.11 13.21
CA ALA A 3 -0.50 24.29 12.32
C ALA A 3 -1.78 23.76 13.01
N GLN A 4 -1.71 23.44 14.31
CA GLN A 4 -2.87 23.01 15.10
C GLN A 4 -3.83 24.17 15.34
N VAL A 5 -3.33 25.37 15.66
CA VAL A 5 -4.17 26.56 15.81
C VAL A 5 -4.90 26.89 14.50
N VAL A 6 -4.19 26.82 13.37
CA VAL A 6 -4.80 27.00 12.04
C VAL A 6 -5.87 25.95 11.77
N LEU A 7 -5.61 24.69 12.12
CA LEU A 7 -6.57 23.59 11.93
C LEU A 7 -7.82 23.76 12.81
N ILE A 8 -7.66 24.16 14.07
CA ILE A 8 -8.78 24.45 14.98
C ILE A 8 -9.60 25.62 14.45
N LEU A 9 -8.95 26.70 14.03
CA LEU A 9 -9.63 27.86 13.46
C LEU A 9 -10.38 27.51 12.17
N ALA A 10 -9.76 26.69 11.31
CA ALA A 10 -10.38 26.17 10.10
C ALA A 10 -11.63 25.34 10.40
N LEU A 11 -11.56 24.45 11.40
CA LEU A 11 -12.68 23.63 11.85
C LEU A 11 -13.85 24.48 12.37
N LEU A 12 -13.55 25.51 13.18
CA LEU A 12 -14.57 26.46 13.65
C LEU A 12 -15.23 27.20 12.49
N LEU A 13 -14.44 27.62 11.49
CA LEU A 13 -14.98 28.32 10.31
C LEU A 13 -15.88 27.41 9.47
N ILE A 14 -15.50 26.14 9.29
CA ILE A 14 -16.34 25.12 8.65
C ILE A 14 -17.64 24.96 9.44
N LEU A 15 -17.56 24.80 10.76
CA LEU A 15 -18.73 24.59 11.61
C LEU A 15 -19.73 25.76 11.50
N VAL A 16 -19.25 27.00 11.58
CA VAL A 16 -20.09 28.20 11.45
C VAL A 16 -20.72 28.26 10.06
N GLY A 17 -19.95 28.03 8.99
CA GLY A 17 -20.47 28.01 7.63
C GLY A 17 -21.56 26.95 7.42
N MET A 18 -21.35 25.75 7.98
CA MET A 18 -22.30 24.64 7.93
C MET A 18 -23.60 24.95 8.68
N ILE A 19 -23.51 25.54 9.88
CA ILE A 19 -24.69 25.95 10.65
C ILE A 19 -25.50 27.01 9.90
N MET A 20 -24.84 28.00 9.28
CA MET A 20 -25.54 29.02 8.50
C MET A 20 -26.31 28.42 7.31
N VAL A 21 -25.69 27.51 6.56
CA VAL A 21 -26.35 26.81 5.44
C VAL A 21 -27.51 25.94 5.94
N LEU A 22 -27.33 25.26 7.06
CA LEU A 22 -28.34 24.39 7.66
C LEU A 22 -29.57 25.18 8.11
N LEU A 23 -29.39 26.31 8.80
CA LEU A 23 -30.48 27.18 9.22
C LEU A 23 -31.25 27.75 8.03
N ASP A 24 -30.55 28.21 6.98
CA ASP A 24 -31.19 28.69 5.76
C ASP A 24 -31.97 27.58 5.05
N ALA A 25 -31.43 26.35 5.00
CA ALA A 25 -32.11 25.20 4.42
C ALA A 25 -33.41 24.83 5.15
N PHE A 26 -33.40 24.84 6.50
CA PHE A 26 -34.61 24.60 7.30
C PHE A 26 -35.65 25.71 7.16
N ASN A 27 -35.20 26.97 7.03
CA ASN A 27 -36.09 28.10 6.80
C ASN A 27 -36.80 28.02 5.44
N GLU A 28 -36.15 27.42 4.43
CA GLU A 28 -36.75 27.22 3.11
C GLU A 28 -37.71 26.03 3.10
N SER A 29 -37.28 24.87 3.59
CA SER A 29 -38.16 23.71 3.76
C SER A 29 -37.57 22.71 4.74
N PHE A 30 -38.44 22.02 5.47
CA PHE A 30 -38.03 20.93 6.35
C PHE A 30 -37.24 19.83 5.61
N PHE A 31 -37.61 19.53 4.35
CA PHE A 31 -36.95 18.50 3.55
C PHE A 31 -35.51 18.88 3.16
N TRP A 32 -35.27 20.13 2.76
CA TRP A 32 -33.92 20.63 2.48
C TRP A 32 -33.03 20.60 3.72
N GLY A 33 -33.54 21.06 4.86
CA GLY A 33 -32.82 20.99 6.13
C GLY A 33 -32.45 19.55 6.51
N LEU A 34 -33.38 18.60 6.36
CA LEU A 34 -33.14 17.19 6.64
C LEU A 34 -32.10 16.57 5.70
N MET A 35 -32.15 16.85 4.41
CA MET A 35 -31.17 16.35 3.42
C MET A 35 -29.75 16.87 3.71
N VAL A 36 -29.63 18.17 4.00
CA VAL A 36 -28.37 18.80 4.40
C VAL A 36 -27.84 18.23 5.71
N LEU A 37 -28.71 17.92 6.66
CA LEU A 37 -28.33 17.31 7.95
C LEU A 37 -27.82 15.87 7.77
N LEU A 38 -28.45 15.08 6.90
CA LEU A 38 -28.23 13.63 6.80
C LEU A 38 -26.99 13.29 5.97
N VAL A 39 -26.73 14.04 4.88
CA VAL A 39 -25.52 13.86 4.06
C VAL A 39 -24.91 15.23 3.70
N PRO A 40 -24.28 15.91 4.68
CA PRO A 40 -23.78 17.26 4.48
C PRO A 40 -22.78 17.41 3.32
N PRO A 41 -21.80 16.51 3.11
CA PRO A 41 -20.83 16.64 2.01
C PRO A 41 -21.46 16.66 0.60
N VAL A 42 -22.66 16.09 0.44
CA VAL A 42 -23.36 16.01 -0.84
C VAL A 42 -24.39 17.12 -0.98
N PHE A 43 -25.24 17.33 0.02
CA PHE A 43 -26.37 18.25 -0.11
C PHE A 43 -26.02 19.72 0.14
N VAL A 44 -24.99 20.03 0.92
CA VAL A 44 -24.52 21.43 1.09
C VAL A 44 -24.16 22.06 -0.27
N PRO A 45 -23.26 21.49 -1.09
CA PRO A 45 -22.94 22.09 -2.38
C PRO A 45 -24.14 22.13 -3.32
N ILE A 46 -24.96 21.07 -3.38
CA ILE A 46 -26.17 21.05 -4.22
C ILE A 46 -27.13 22.18 -3.83
N TYR A 47 -27.44 22.32 -2.54
CA TYR A 47 -28.30 23.38 -2.03
C TYR A 47 -27.73 24.76 -2.35
N SER A 48 -26.44 24.97 -2.11
CA SER A 48 -25.75 26.23 -2.40
C SER A 48 -25.81 26.59 -3.89
N PHE A 49 -25.62 25.64 -4.80
CA PHE A 49 -25.74 25.88 -6.25
C PHE A 49 -27.17 26.15 -6.69
N VAL A 50 -28.16 25.42 -6.18
CA VAL A 50 -29.57 25.63 -6.52
C VAL A 50 -30.08 26.97 -5.99
N LYS A 51 -29.63 27.38 -4.79
CA LYS A 51 -30.06 28.63 -4.12
C LYS A 51 -29.00 29.73 -4.16
N TRP A 52 -28.15 29.73 -5.19
CA TRP A 52 -27.02 30.65 -5.30
C TRP A 52 -27.40 32.15 -5.21
N ASN A 53 -28.63 32.49 -5.60
CA ASN A 53 -29.12 33.88 -5.54
C ASN A 53 -29.41 34.37 -4.11
N LYS A 54 -29.51 33.47 -3.12
CA LYS A 54 -29.65 33.84 -1.71
C LYS A 54 -28.27 34.12 -1.11
N SER A 55 -28.06 35.39 -0.72
CA SER A 55 -26.80 35.86 -0.13
C SER A 55 -26.35 35.04 1.10
N GLN A 56 -27.30 34.56 1.92
CA GLN A 56 -27.00 33.79 3.13
C GLN A 56 -26.39 32.40 2.82
N ALA A 57 -26.98 31.63 1.91
CA ALA A 57 -26.46 30.32 1.50
C ALA A 57 -25.06 30.45 0.86
N ARG A 58 -24.85 31.49 0.05
CA ARG A 58 -23.55 31.77 -0.58
C ARG A 58 -22.47 32.08 0.44
N ASN A 59 -22.78 32.91 1.45
CA ASN A 59 -21.80 33.30 2.46
C ASN A 59 -21.44 32.12 3.38
N GLY A 60 -22.44 31.33 3.80
CA GLY A 60 -22.19 30.11 4.60
C GLY A 60 -21.35 29.09 3.85
N PHE A 61 -21.65 28.86 2.56
CA PHE A 61 -20.85 27.98 1.70
C PHE A 61 -19.42 28.50 1.51
N ALA A 62 -19.25 29.79 1.23
CA ALA A 62 -17.93 30.39 1.06
C ALA A 62 -17.08 30.27 2.34
N MET A 63 -17.67 30.49 3.52
CA MET A 63 -16.98 30.29 4.80
C MET A 63 -16.56 28.83 5.00
N ALA A 64 -17.46 27.88 4.72
CA ALA A 64 -17.14 26.46 4.80
C ALA A 64 -16.02 26.07 3.83
N LEU A 65 -16.02 26.61 2.62
CA LEU A 65 -14.99 26.37 1.61
C LEU A 65 -13.62 26.94 2.01
N VAL A 66 -13.59 28.17 2.51
CA VAL A 66 -12.36 28.80 3.03
C VAL A 66 -11.82 28.00 4.22
N GLY A 67 -12.70 27.59 5.13
CA GLY A 67 -12.33 26.74 6.26
C GLY A 67 -11.77 25.40 5.79
N LEU A 68 -12.37 24.76 4.80
CA LEU A 68 -11.88 23.51 4.22
C LEU A 68 -10.48 23.66 3.60
N LEU A 69 -10.24 24.75 2.86
CA LEU A 69 -8.92 25.05 2.29
C LEU A 69 -7.88 25.28 3.38
N MET A 70 -8.21 26.05 4.42
CA MET A 70 -7.32 26.26 5.57
C MET A 70 -7.05 24.95 6.33
N ALA A 71 -8.05 24.09 6.47
CA ALA A 71 -7.88 22.76 7.07
C ALA A 71 -6.91 21.90 6.24
N GLY A 72 -7.01 21.96 4.90
CA GLY A 72 -6.06 21.29 3.99
C GLY A 72 -4.62 21.79 4.17
N VAL A 73 -4.42 23.11 4.26
CA VAL A 73 -3.10 23.71 4.52
C VAL A 73 -2.57 23.31 5.90
N GLY A 74 -3.42 23.36 6.93
CA GLY A 74 -3.06 22.95 8.29
C GLY A 74 -2.71 21.46 8.40
N ALA A 75 -3.46 20.60 7.71
CA ALA A 75 -3.21 19.17 7.65
C ALA A 75 -1.89 18.85 6.93
N TYR A 76 -1.65 19.47 5.77
CA TYR A 76 -0.39 19.31 5.02
C TYR A 76 0.82 19.82 5.80
N GLY A 77 0.65 20.89 6.59
CA GLY A 77 1.67 21.43 7.50
C GLY A 77 1.91 20.62 8.78
N GLY A 78 1.44 19.36 8.84
CA GLY A 78 1.64 18.46 9.98
C GLY A 78 0.67 18.67 11.15
N GLY A 79 -0.40 19.46 10.98
CA GLY A 79 -1.38 19.73 12.04
C GLY A 79 -2.12 18.49 12.57
N LEU A 80 -2.11 17.39 11.82
CA LEU A 80 -2.72 16.11 12.21
C LEU A 80 -1.86 15.28 13.18
N SER A 81 -0.56 15.54 13.27
CA SER A 81 0.39 14.75 14.10
C SER A 81 0.10 14.78 15.60
N GLY A 82 -0.64 15.78 16.09
CA GLY A 82 -1.02 15.88 17.51
C GLY A 82 -2.43 15.39 17.82
N ILE A 83 -3.13 14.79 16.86
CA ILE A 83 -4.48 14.27 17.06
C ILE A 83 -4.37 12.78 17.40
N PRO A 84 -4.63 12.38 18.66
CA PRO A 84 -4.33 11.02 19.14
C PRO A 84 -5.09 9.94 18.36
N PHE A 85 -6.31 10.21 17.91
CA PHE A 85 -7.13 9.25 17.14
C PHE A 85 -6.73 9.10 15.67
N LEU A 86 -5.83 9.94 15.14
CA LEU A 86 -5.29 9.80 13.78
C LEU A 86 -3.86 9.23 13.79
N ASN A 87 -3.25 9.14 14.98
CA ASN A 87 -1.94 8.58 15.19
C ASN A 87 -2.03 7.11 15.63
N ASP A 88 -2.97 6.36 15.04
CA ASP A 88 -3.30 4.97 15.37
C ASP A 88 -2.21 3.95 14.95
N ASN A 89 -0.98 4.42 14.69
CA ASN A 89 0.19 3.54 14.65
C ASN A 89 0.47 2.91 16.03
N GLU A 90 -0.11 3.43 17.11
CA GLU A 90 -0.07 2.79 18.44
C GLU A 90 -1.09 1.65 18.61
N ILE A 91 -2.18 1.60 17.85
CA ILE A 91 -3.17 0.50 17.96
C ILE A 91 -2.60 -0.80 17.39
N VAL A 92 -1.71 -0.73 16.39
CA VAL A 92 -1.01 -1.92 15.87
C VAL A 92 0.12 -2.39 16.80
N SER A 93 0.67 -1.50 17.62
CA SER A 93 1.81 -1.81 18.50
C SER A 93 1.44 -2.44 19.85
N ASN A 94 0.15 -2.46 20.21
CA ASN A 94 -0.36 -3.05 21.47
C ASN A 94 -1.31 -4.23 21.24
N LEU A 95 -1.35 -4.81 20.03
CA LEU A 95 -1.83 -6.19 19.93
C LEU A 95 -0.93 -7.02 20.83
N PRO A 96 -1.47 -7.81 21.78
CA PRO A 96 -0.67 -8.74 22.53
C PRO A 96 -0.08 -9.70 21.50
N THR A 97 1.16 -9.46 21.09
CA THR A 97 1.99 -10.48 20.51
C THR A 97 1.95 -11.58 21.54
N ALA A 98 1.23 -12.66 21.22
CA ALA A 98 1.31 -13.86 22.00
C ALA A 98 2.79 -14.21 21.98
N THR A 99 3.50 -13.86 23.06
CA THR A 99 4.84 -14.36 23.30
C THR A 99 4.67 -15.87 23.16
N PRO A 100 5.29 -16.51 22.16
CA PRO A 100 5.20 -17.95 22.04
C PRO A 100 5.55 -18.48 23.42
N LYS A 101 4.61 -19.18 24.05
CA LYS A 101 4.92 -19.88 25.30
C LYS A 101 6.13 -20.74 24.96
N ASP A 102 7.21 -20.55 25.71
CA ASP A 102 8.33 -21.47 25.73
C ASP A 102 7.83 -22.81 26.29
N GLU A 103 7.04 -23.52 25.48
CA GLU A 103 6.82 -24.94 25.70
C GLU A 103 8.12 -25.64 25.27
N PRO A 104 8.75 -26.40 26.18
CA PRO A 104 9.99 -27.10 25.85
C PRO A 104 9.74 -27.97 24.64
N LEU A 105 10.45 -27.70 23.55
CA LEU A 105 10.29 -28.46 22.33
C LEU A 105 10.70 -29.91 22.63
N PRO A 106 9.91 -30.92 22.25
CA PRO A 106 10.17 -32.33 22.58
C PRO A 106 11.51 -32.90 22.08
N ASN A 107 12.30 -32.11 21.34
CA ASN A 107 13.53 -32.50 20.67
C ASN A 107 14.77 -31.71 21.13
N GLU A 108 14.69 -30.89 22.18
CA GLU A 108 15.87 -30.14 22.69
C GLU A 108 17.02 -31.08 23.12
N ASP A 109 16.70 -32.25 23.68
CA ASP A 109 17.69 -33.26 24.09
C ASP A 109 18.38 -33.96 22.91
N GLU A 110 17.72 -34.04 21.74
CA GLU A 110 18.30 -34.61 20.52
C GLU A 110 19.14 -33.59 19.77
N ALA A 111 18.71 -32.33 19.72
CA ALA A 111 19.46 -31.24 19.10
C ALA A 111 20.78 -30.94 19.85
N ALA A 112 20.81 -31.11 21.17
CA ALA A 112 22.03 -30.96 21.97
C ALA A 112 23.08 -32.05 21.67
N LYS A 113 22.67 -33.24 21.21
CA LYS A 113 23.60 -34.32 20.85
C LYS A 113 24.23 -34.13 19.47
N VAL A 114 23.48 -33.61 18.50
CA VAL A 114 23.99 -33.34 17.14
C VAL A 114 25.06 -32.25 17.15
N LYS A 115 25.02 -31.30 18.10
CA LYS A 115 25.95 -30.17 18.15
C LYS A 115 27.35 -30.53 18.68
N LEU A 116 27.55 -31.73 19.23
CA LEU A 116 28.82 -32.14 19.86
C LEU A 116 29.66 -33.10 19.02
N GLU A 117 29.14 -33.66 17.92
CA GLU A 117 29.88 -34.64 17.11
C GLU A 117 30.58 -34.05 15.87
N ASP A 118 30.32 -32.79 15.50
CA ASP A 118 30.88 -32.15 14.29
C ASP A 118 31.85 -30.98 14.57
N GLU A 119 32.22 -30.71 15.83
CA GLU A 119 33.04 -29.53 16.17
C GLU A 119 34.55 -29.70 15.91
N ASP A 120 35.03 -30.93 15.64
CA ASP A 120 36.47 -31.22 15.50
C ASP A 120 36.97 -31.32 14.04
N ALA A 121 36.10 -31.12 13.04
CA ALA A 121 36.45 -31.31 11.62
C ALA A 121 36.29 -30.06 10.74
N TYR A 122 36.25 -28.86 11.32
CA TYR A 122 36.33 -27.62 10.55
C TYR A 122 37.77 -27.10 10.55
N ASP A 123 38.52 -27.48 9.52
CA ASP A 123 39.77 -26.80 9.13
C ASP A 123 39.37 -25.41 8.61
N PRO A 124 39.70 -24.30 9.31
CA PRO A 124 39.38 -22.98 8.82
C PRO A 124 40.26 -22.71 7.62
N VAL A 125 39.75 -22.98 6.42
CA VAL A 125 40.31 -22.45 5.19
C VAL A 125 40.13 -20.93 5.26
N LEU A 126 41.13 -20.27 5.84
CA LEU A 126 41.40 -18.85 5.69
C LEU A 126 41.62 -18.59 4.19
N SER A 127 40.52 -18.41 3.46
CA SER A 127 40.55 -17.72 2.17
C SER A 127 40.96 -16.28 2.46
N THR A 128 42.26 -16.07 2.37
CA THR A 128 42.97 -14.81 2.57
C THR A 128 42.81 -13.98 1.30
N ASP A 129 41.58 -13.63 0.94
CA ASP A 129 41.30 -12.68 -0.16
C ASP A 129 41.13 -11.27 0.43
N LYS A 130 42.19 -10.78 1.08
CA LYS A 130 42.23 -9.42 1.65
C LYS A 130 42.77 -8.34 0.69
N ASP A 131 43.21 -8.69 -0.52
CA ASP A 131 43.98 -7.76 -1.37
C ASP A 131 43.40 -7.54 -2.78
N ARG A 132 42.07 -7.52 -2.96
CA ARG A 132 41.47 -7.19 -4.28
C ARG A 132 40.54 -5.98 -4.33
N TYR A 133 40.44 -5.22 -3.25
CA TYR A 133 39.88 -3.86 -3.32
C TYR A 133 41.02 -2.85 -3.26
N SER A 134 41.69 -2.67 -4.40
CA SER A 134 42.36 -1.40 -4.67
C SER A 134 41.30 -0.32 -4.58
N ALA A 135 41.50 0.64 -3.68
CA ALA A 135 40.72 1.86 -3.60
C ALA A 135 41.04 2.76 -4.81
N ASP A 136 40.86 2.24 -6.01
CA ASP A 136 40.70 3.08 -7.17
C ASP A 136 39.42 3.87 -6.94
N GLU A 137 39.60 5.18 -6.86
CA GLU A 137 38.60 6.23 -6.69
C GLU A 137 37.34 5.90 -7.50
N ILE A 138 36.37 5.26 -6.84
CA ILE A 138 35.06 4.99 -7.43
C ILE A 138 34.38 6.35 -7.51
N GLU A 139 34.56 7.05 -8.63
CA GLU A 139 33.76 8.22 -8.93
C GLU A 139 32.29 7.79 -8.81
N PRO A 140 31.50 8.43 -7.94
CA PRO A 140 30.09 8.11 -7.83
C PRO A 140 29.49 8.29 -9.21
N LEU A 141 28.98 7.20 -9.79
CA LEU A 141 28.21 7.23 -11.02
C LEU A 141 27.22 8.39 -10.89
N ALA A 142 27.30 9.36 -11.80
CA ALA A 142 26.36 10.46 -11.85
C ALA A 142 24.96 9.87 -11.70
N PRO A 143 24.08 10.43 -10.83
CA PRO A 143 22.77 9.86 -10.56
C PRO A 143 22.12 9.52 -11.89
N GLY A 144 22.04 8.22 -12.17
CA GLY A 144 21.51 7.75 -13.44
C GLY A 144 20.15 8.38 -13.58
N GLU A 145 19.88 9.00 -14.75
CA GLU A 145 18.62 9.66 -15.03
C GLU A 145 17.51 8.83 -14.42
N ASP A 146 16.88 9.39 -13.39
CA ASP A 146 15.86 8.74 -12.62
C ASP A 146 14.81 8.32 -13.63
N LYS A 147 14.85 7.04 -14.03
CA LYS A 147 13.86 6.43 -14.91
C LYS A 147 12.63 6.32 -14.03
N THR A 148 12.02 7.48 -13.81
CA THR A 148 10.68 7.67 -13.30
C THR A 148 9.89 6.61 -14.01
N VAL A 149 9.48 5.58 -13.25
CA VAL A 149 8.70 4.47 -13.75
C VAL A 149 7.43 5.10 -14.28
N LYS A 150 7.48 5.40 -15.59
CA LYS A 150 6.51 6.22 -16.29
C LYS A 150 5.21 5.48 -16.15
N ASN A 151 4.31 6.03 -15.34
CA ASN A 151 2.96 5.55 -15.05
C ASN A 151 2.52 4.55 -16.13
N ILE A 152 2.58 3.26 -15.79
CA ILE A 152 2.11 2.20 -16.67
C ILE A 152 0.66 2.57 -16.97
N GLY A 153 0.39 3.01 -18.21
CA GLY A 153 -0.91 3.50 -18.61
C GLY A 153 -2.01 2.53 -18.15
N LYS A 154 -3.17 3.08 -17.79
CA LYS A 154 -4.37 2.36 -17.29
C LYS A 154 -4.97 1.36 -18.31
N GLY A 155 -4.15 0.60 -19.02
CA GLY A 155 -4.59 -0.58 -19.75
C GLY A 155 -5.07 -1.60 -18.74
N LYS A 156 -6.29 -2.14 -18.94
CA LYS A 156 -6.81 -3.26 -18.15
C LYS A 156 -5.80 -4.41 -18.23
N LEU A 157 -5.08 -4.65 -17.13
CA LEU A 157 -4.26 -5.85 -16.98
C LEU A 157 -5.19 -7.06 -16.95
N ARG A 158 -4.79 -8.13 -17.63
CA ARG A 158 -5.51 -9.41 -17.53
C ARG A 158 -4.92 -10.19 -16.36
N ALA A 159 -5.77 -10.61 -15.44
CA ALA A 159 -5.39 -11.52 -14.37
C ALA A 159 -5.52 -12.96 -14.88
N VAL A 160 -4.42 -13.70 -14.86
CA VAL A 160 -4.38 -15.12 -15.23
C VAL A 160 -4.04 -15.92 -13.99
N ASN A 161 -4.84 -16.94 -13.66
CA ASN A 161 -4.56 -17.83 -12.54
C ASN A 161 -3.38 -18.74 -12.90
N ILE A 162 -2.36 -18.82 -12.04
CA ILE A 162 -1.19 -19.68 -12.26
C ILE A 162 -1.28 -20.89 -11.32
N PRO A 163 -1.19 -22.12 -11.85
CA PRO A 163 -0.96 -23.31 -11.02
C PRO A 163 0.31 -23.16 -10.18
N LEU A 164 0.25 -23.51 -8.89
CA LEU A 164 1.39 -23.40 -7.96
C LEU A 164 2.63 -24.15 -8.45
N GLU A 165 2.45 -25.31 -9.07
CA GLU A 165 3.51 -26.11 -9.72
C GLU A 165 4.30 -25.36 -10.81
N ASN A 166 3.73 -24.31 -11.41
CA ASN A 166 4.34 -23.54 -12.50
C ASN A 166 4.74 -22.12 -12.06
N ILE A 167 4.74 -21.83 -10.75
CA ILE A 167 5.00 -20.48 -10.24
C ILE A 167 6.42 -19.99 -10.54
N SER A 168 7.41 -20.89 -10.56
CA SER A 168 8.81 -20.57 -10.84
C SER A 168 9.03 -19.98 -12.24
N ALA A 169 8.18 -20.32 -13.20
CA ALA A 169 8.19 -19.72 -14.54
C ALA A 169 7.71 -18.25 -14.57
N SER A 170 7.21 -17.74 -13.44
CA SER A 170 6.72 -16.37 -13.27
C SER A 170 7.62 -15.50 -12.40
N ILE A 171 8.84 -15.94 -12.08
CA ILE A 171 9.84 -15.10 -11.40
C ILE A 171 10.09 -13.83 -12.23
N GLY A 172 10.08 -12.67 -11.57
CA GLY A 172 10.13 -11.33 -12.15
C GLY A 172 8.79 -10.75 -12.60
N ALA A 173 7.69 -11.51 -12.51
CA ALA A 173 6.35 -11.01 -12.86
C ALA A 173 5.64 -10.37 -11.65
N ASN A 174 4.76 -9.41 -11.94
CA ASN A 174 3.82 -8.89 -10.94
C ASN A 174 2.70 -9.91 -10.71
N ILE A 175 2.58 -10.37 -9.46
CA ILE A 175 1.59 -11.34 -9.02
C ILE A 175 0.75 -10.78 -7.86
N GLU A 176 -0.50 -11.26 -7.75
CA GLU A 176 -1.35 -11.15 -6.57
C GLU A 176 -1.49 -12.54 -5.96
N ILE A 177 -1.08 -12.69 -4.71
CA ILE A 177 -1.30 -13.89 -3.91
C ILE A 177 -2.55 -13.67 -3.06
N THR A 178 -3.40 -14.69 -2.94
CA THR A 178 -4.50 -14.72 -1.98
C THR A 178 -4.20 -15.80 -0.97
N LEU A 179 -4.15 -15.42 0.31
CA LEU A 179 -3.87 -16.32 1.41
C LEU A 179 -5.13 -17.11 1.81
N SER A 180 -4.93 -18.14 2.64
CA SER A 180 -6.01 -19.02 3.12
C SER A 180 -7.06 -18.29 3.98
N ASP A 181 -6.66 -17.22 4.67
CA ASP A 181 -7.54 -16.30 5.42
C ASP A 181 -8.31 -15.32 4.52
N GLY A 182 -7.96 -15.23 3.23
CA GLY A 182 -8.56 -14.32 2.26
C GLY A 182 -7.83 -13.00 2.09
N GLU A 183 -6.75 -12.74 2.84
CA GLU A 183 -5.88 -11.60 2.62
C GLU A 183 -5.21 -11.66 1.24
N LYS A 184 -4.92 -10.49 0.69
CA LYS A 184 -4.33 -10.35 -0.64
C LYS A 184 -3.09 -9.50 -0.57
N HIS A 185 -1.99 -10.01 -1.14
CA HIS A 185 -0.75 -9.28 -1.29
C HIS A 185 -0.37 -9.22 -2.76
N SER A 186 0.17 -8.09 -3.19
CA SER A 186 0.61 -7.88 -4.57
C SER A 186 2.05 -7.41 -4.58
N GLY A 187 2.86 -8.00 -5.47
CA GLY A 187 4.28 -7.68 -5.58
C GLY A 187 4.93 -8.37 -6.77
N THR A 188 6.23 -8.14 -6.93
CA THR A 188 7.06 -8.84 -7.92
C THR A 188 7.54 -10.15 -7.32
N LEU A 189 7.28 -11.28 -7.98
CA LEU A 189 7.79 -12.57 -7.52
C LEU A 189 9.32 -12.61 -7.70
N VAL A 190 10.09 -12.69 -6.62
CA VAL A 190 11.56 -12.72 -6.67
C VAL A 190 12.09 -14.14 -6.58
N ARG A 191 11.43 -14.99 -5.77
CA ARG A 191 11.84 -16.38 -5.59
C ARG A 191 10.61 -17.26 -5.40
N ALA A 192 10.66 -18.46 -5.95
CA ALA A 192 9.73 -19.53 -5.63
C ALA A 192 10.50 -20.84 -5.42
N THR A 193 10.21 -21.50 -4.32
CA THR A 193 10.73 -22.82 -3.96
C THR A 193 9.57 -23.81 -3.87
N GLU A 194 9.84 -25.06 -3.51
CA GLU A 194 8.81 -26.07 -3.32
C GLU A 194 7.91 -25.76 -2.11
N ASP A 195 8.40 -25.03 -1.12
CA ASP A 195 7.68 -24.77 0.14
C ASP A 195 7.31 -23.30 0.34
N SER A 196 7.98 -22.37 -0.35
CA SER A 196 7.81 -20.93 -0.13
C SER A 196 7.86 -20.10 -1.40
N ILE A 197 7.22 -18.93 -1.35
CA ILE A 197 7.31 -17.88 -2.36
C ILE A 197 7.71 -16.55 -1.71
N SER A 198 8.59 -15.81 -2.37
CA SER A 198 9.03 -14.48 -1.93
C SER A 198 8.58 -13.43 -2.93
N ILE A 199 7.85 -12.44 -2.45
CA ILE A 199 7.41 -11.29 -3.24
C ILE A 199 8.04 -10.00 -2.71
N GLU A 200 8.39 -9.13 -3.64
CA GLU A 200 8.95 -7.82 -3.36
C GLU A 200 7.91 -6.74 -3.65
N GLN A 201 7.71 -5.84 -2.68
CA GLN A 201 6.78 -4.74 -2.77
C GLN A 201 7.53 -3.41 -2.67
N GLN A 202 7.29 -2.51 -3.64
CA GLN A 202 7.75 -1.13 -3.54
C GLN A 202 6.80 -0.34 -2.64
N THR A 203 7.38 0.30 -1.62
CA THR A 203 6.70 1.20 -0.68
C THR A 203 7.33 2.59 -0.78
N SER A 204 6.73 3.59 -0.14
CA SER A 204 7.32 4.94 -0.07
C SER A 204 8.69 4.97 0.64
N GLY A 205 8.97 4.00 1.51
CA GLY A 205 10.22 3.89 2.25
C GLY A 205 11.29 3.02 1.57
N GLY A 206 11.03 2.53 0.36
CA GLY A 206 11.92 1.61 -0.37
C GLY A 206 11.28 0.25 -0.62
N THR A 207 12.12 -0.75 -0.78
CA THR A 207 11.74 -2.10 -1.17
C THR A 207 11.63 -3.01 0.06
N VAL A 208 10.50 -3.70 0.22
CA VAL A 208 10.30 -4.71 1.26
C VAL A 208 10.06 -6.07 0.61
N SER A 209 10.72 -7.11 1.12
CA SER A 209 10.52 -8.49 0.69
C SER A 209 9.72 -9.27 1.74
N PHE A 210 8.71 -10.00 1.28
CA PHE A 210 7.87 -10.86 2.10
C PHE A 210 7.99 -12.29 1.61
N GLU A 211 8.12 -13.24 2.54
CA GLU A 211 8.15 -14.67 2.25
C GLU A 211 6.91 -15.35 2.83
N TYR A 212 6.26 -16.18 2.01
CA TYR A 212 5.03 -16.90 2.35
C TYR A 212 5.22 -18.39 2.09
N THR A 213 4.79 -19.23 3.01
CA THR A 213 4.74 -20.68 2.83
C THR A 213 3.56 -21.07 1.94
N LEU A 214 3.74 -22.03 1.03
CA LEU A 214 2.75 -22.40 0.02
C LEU A 214 1.46 -22.98 0.61
N ASP A 215 1.53 -23.60 1.80
CA ASP A 215 0.38 -24.10 2.55
C ASP A 215 -0.64 -23.01 2.93
N LYS A 216 -0.16 -21.77 3.09
CA LYS A 216 -0.98 -20.59 3.37
C LYS A 216 -1.46 -19.89 2.12
N VAL A 217 -0.99 -20.28 0.95
CA VAL A 217 -1.32 -19.62 -0.33
C VAL A 217 -2.47 -20.37 -1.01
N LYS A 218 -3.65 -19.73 -1.03
CA LYS A 218 -4.86 -20.30 -1.63
C LYS A 218 -4.87 -20.19 -3.16
N SER A 219 -4.40 -19.08 -3.71
CA SER A 219 -4.33 -18.88 -5.17
C SER A 219 -3.33 -17.81 -5.54
N VAL A 220 -2.73 -17.93 -6.73
CA VAL A 220 -1.79 -16.95 -7.29
C VAL A 220 -2.25 -16.49 -8.66
N LYS A 221 -2.39 -15.19 -8.84
CA LYS A 221 -2.75 -14.57 -10.12
C LYS A 221 -1.58 -13.75 -10.63
N ARG A 222 -1.28 -13.87 -11.92
CA ARG A 222 -0.32 -12.98 -12.60
C ARG A 222 -1.05 -11.94 -13.42
N PHE A 223 -0.55 -10.71 -13.33
CA PHE A 223 -1.01 -9.63 -14.18
C PHE A 223 -0.14 -9.54 -15.42
N THR A 224 -0.73 -9.83 -16.57
CA THR A 224 -0.06 -9.62 -17.86
C THR A 224 -0.58 -8.36 -18.53
N LYS A 225 0.34 -7.59 -19.12
CA LYS A 225 -0.05 -6.59 -20.11
C LYS A 225 -0.69 -7.35 -21.28
N PRO A 226 -1.81 -6.88 -21.84
CA PRO A 226 -2.38 -7.49 -23.03
C PRO A 226 -1.31 -7.53 -24.12
N SER A 227 -0.85 -8.73 -24.48
CA SER A 227 0.08 -8.92 -25.58
C SER A 227 -0.69 -8.65 -26.87
N ASN A 228 -0.36 -7.55 -27.56
CA ASN A 228 -0.88 -7.26 -28.90
C ASN A 228 -0.18 -8.11 -29.97
N THR A 229 0.67 -9.06 -29.59
CA THR A 229 1.31 -9.97 -30.54
C THR A 229 0.29 -10.98 -31.01
N ILE A 230 -0.33 -10.69 -32.15
CA ILE A 230 -1.10 -11.66 -32.92
C ILE A 230 -0.10 -12.71 -33.37
N THR A 231 -0.10 -13.88 -32.74
CA THR A 231 0.67 -15.03 -33.24
C THR A 231 0.10 -15.34 -34.62
N PRO A 232 0.86 -15.20 -35.72
CA PRO A 232 0.38 -15.60 -37.03
C PRO A 232 0.01 -17.09 -36.99
N PRO A 233 -1.07 -17.51 -37.67
CA PRO A 233 -1.46 -18.91 -37.70
C PRO A 233 -0.28 -19.73 -38.21
N VAL A 234 0.07 -20.78 -37.46
CA VAL A 234 1.05 -21.78 -37.88
C VAL A 234 0.55 -22.32 -39.21
N VAL A 235 1.21 -21.94 -40.30
CA VAL A 235 1.00 -22.56 -41.60
C VAL A 235 1.60 -23.95 -41.46
N GLU A 236 0.74 -24.93 -41.23
CA GLU A 236 1.07 -26.34 -41.25
C GLU A 236 1.64 -26.63 -42.65
N SER A 237 2.97 -26.75 -42.75
CA SER A 237 3.62 -27.18 -43.98
C SER A 237 3.24 -28.64 -44.20
N GLY A 238 2.14 -28.85 -44.92
CA GLY A 238 1.79 -30.14 -45.46
C GLY A 238 2.92 -30.60 -46.37
N ASP A 239 3.68 -31.57 -45.88
CA ASP A 239 4.49 -32.47 -46.71
C ASP A 239 3.56 -33.07 -47.77
N LYS A 240 3.81 -32.71 -49.02
CA LYS A 240 3.32 -33.47 -50.17
C LYS A 240 4.44 -34.41 -50.59
N GLU A 241 4.15 -35.70 -50.50
CA GLU A 241 4.87 -36.79 -51.18
C GLU A 241 5.04 -36.53 -52.69
#